data_AF-A0A743P6N6-F1
#
_entry.id   AF-A0A743P6N6-F1
#
_cell.length_a   1.000
_cell.length_b   1.000
_cell.length_c   1.000
_cell.angle_alpha   90.00
_cell.angle_beta   90.00
_cell.angle_gamma   90.00
#
_symmetry.space_group_name_H-M   'P 1'
#
loop_
_entity.id
_entity.type
_entity.pdbx_description
1 polymer ?
#
loop_
_entity_poly.entity_id
_entity_poly.type
_entity_poly.pdbx_seq_one_letter_code
_entity_poly.pdbx_strand_id
1 'polypeptide(L)' 'MLRNYHSSMKQATCELVPELDFFGLAGWGKHVISMVGFKTPYPQESIEQCVAPAHYPQEVKEQVRATSANIIL' A
#
# COMPACT_ATOMS: atom_id res chain seq x y z
N MET A 1 -1.96 7.14 -11.49
CA MET A 1 -2.69 5.86 -11.59
C MET A 1 -4.09 5.88 -10.98
N LEU A 2 -4.37 6.53 -9.84
CA LEU A 2 -5.76 6.61 -9.30
C LEU A 2 -6.75 7.42 -10.16
N ARG A 3 -6.31 8.55 -10.72
CA ARG A 3 -7.14 9.42 -11.58
C ARG A 3 -7.70 8.74 -12.83
N ASN A 4 -7.05 7.66 -13.26
CA ASN A 4 -7.42 6.89 -14.46
C ASN A 4 -8.19 5.62 -14.12
N TYR A 5 -8.31 5.25 -12.83
CA TYR A 5 -8.98 4.03 -12.40
C TYR A 5 -10.51 4.21 -12.34
N HIS A 6 -10.99 5.31 -11.75
CA HIS A 6 -12.42 5.58 -11.62
C HIS A 6 -12.72 7.08 -11.75
N SER A 7 -13.86 7.43 -12.33
CA SER A 7 -14.25 8.83 -12.62
C SER A 7 -14.31 9.71 -11.37
N SER A 8 -14.72 9.15 -10.22
CA SER A 8 -14.73 9.86 -8.93
C SER A 8 -13.33 10.23 -8.41
N MET A 9 -12.27 9.60 -8.93
CA MET A 9 -10.89 9.81 -8.51
C MET A 9 -10.14 10.78 -9.43
N LYS A 10 -10.81 11.42 -10.40
CA LYS A 10 -10.17 12.34 -11.36
C LYS A 10 -9.35 13.46 -10.69
N GLN A 11 -9.76 13.90 -9.51
CA GLN A 11 -9.08 14.93 -8.73
C GLN A 11 -8.17 14.38 -7.63
N ALA A 12 -7.85 13.08 -7.65
CA ALA A 12 -7.06 12.46 -6.59
C ALA A 12 -5.72 13.17 -6.40
N THR A 13 -5.39 13.57 -5.18
CA THR A 13 -4.10 14.15 -4.81
C THR A 13 -3.29 13.17 -3.98
N CYS A 14 -1.96 13.30 -4.04
CA CYS A 14 -1.06 12.58 -3.18
C CYS A 14 0.01 13.56 -2.69
N GLU A 15 0.11 13.69 -1.37
CA GLU A 15 1.17 14.45 -0.71
C GLU A 15 2.12 13.45 -0.07
N LEU A 16 3.41 13.61 -0.30
CA LEU A 16 4.46 12.79 0.31
C LEU A 16 5.28 13.69 1.25
N VAL A 17 5.59 13.21 2.44
CA VAL A 17 6.47 13.90 3.39
C VAL A 17 7.89 13.39 3.13
N PRO A 18 8.80 14.23 2.56
CA PRO A 18 10.12 13.78 2.14
C PRO A 18 11.04 13.41 3.31
N GLU A 19 10.79 13.95 4.51
CA GLU A 19 11.62 13.68 5.69
C GLU A 19 11.33 12.30 6.33
N LEU A 20 10.29 11.60 5.89
CA LEU A 20 9.92 10.27 6.39
C LEU A 20 10.22 9.21 5.34
N ASP A 21 10.64 8.02 5.77
CA ASP A 21 11.03 6.90 4.88
C ASP A 21 9.95 6.59 3.82
N PHE A 22 8.68 6.66 4.22
CA PHE A 22 7.53 6.82 3.35
C PHE A 22 6.33 7.24 4.19
N PHE A 23 5.86 8.48 4.04
CA PHE A 23 4.57 8.91 4.58
C PHE A 23 3.85 9.72 3.53
N GLY A 24 2.57 9.44 3.32
CA GLY A 24 1.77 10.23 2.40
C GLY A 24 0.28 10.23 2.66
N LEU A 25 -0.37 11.27 2.17
CA LEU A 25 -1.82 11.42 2.21
C LEU A 25 -2.37 11.28 0.80
N ALA A 26 -3.32 10.37 0.62
CA ALA A 26 -4.08 10.26 -0.63
C ALA A 26 -5.50 10.78 -0.40
N GLY A 27 -5.92 11.78 -1.19
CA GLY A 27 -7.22 12.43 -1.04
C GLY A 27 -8.03 12.39 -2.33
N TRP A 28 -9.34 12.11 -2.24
CA TRP A 28 -10.29 12.31 -3.35
C TRP A 28 -11.71 12.53 -2.82
N GLY A 29 -12.40 13.57 -3.30
CA GLY A 29 -13.73 13.93 -2.82
C GLY A 29 -13.74 14.12 -1.29
N LYS A 30 -14.49 13.27 -0.58
CA LYS A 30 -14.58 13.26 0.90
C LYS A 30 -13.63 12.26 1.58
N HIS A 31 -12.82 11.53 0.81
CA HIS A 31 -11.95 10.48 1.32
C HIS A 31 -10.53 11.00 1.47
N VAL A 32 -9.93 10.74 2.62
CA VAL A 32 -8.52 10.96 2.90
C VAL A 32 -7.99 9.70 3.57
N ILE A 33 -6.90 9.14 3.04
CA ILE A 33 -6.22 7.97 3.60
C ILE A 33 -4.79 8.37 3.91
N SER A 34 -4.33 8.00 5.11
CA SER A 34 -2.93 8.14 5.50
C SER A 34 -2.19 6.85 5.18
N MET A 35 -1.06 6.97 4.50
CA MET A 35 -0.21 5.86 4.14
C MET A 35 1.11 6.00 4.89
N VAL A 36 1.49 4.98 5.64
CA VAL A 36 2.77 4.93 6.33
C VAL A 36 3.54 3.72 5.85
N GLY A 37 4.74 3.94 5.34
CA GLY A 37 5.59 2.89 4.82
C GLY A 37 6.85 2.72 5.65
N PHE A 38 7.23 1.47 5.84
CA PHE A 38 8.37 1.07 6.65
C PHE A 38 9.29 0.18 5.82
N LYS A 39 10.60 0.40 5.93
CA LYS A 39 11.65 -0.47 5.36
C LYS A 39 12.11 -1.49 6.41
N THR A 40 11.15 -2.16 7.03
CA THR A 40 11.41 -3.21 8.02
C THR A 40 10.63 -4.47 7.64
N PRO A 41 11.19 -5.66 7.91
CA PRO A 41 10.45 -6.90 7.73
C PRO A 41 9.16 -6.87 8.55
N TYR A 42 8.03 -7.08 7.90
CA TYR A 42 6.75 -7.24 8.60
C TYR A 42 6.68 -8.65 9.21
N PRO A 43 5.99 -8.86 10.35
CA PRO A 43 5.87 -10.18 10.95
C PRO A 43 5.33 -11.21 9.95
N GLN A 44 6.06 -12.30 9.76
CA GLN A 44 5.72 -13.32 8.75
C GLN A 44 4.34 -13.94 9.00
N GLU A 45 3.96 -14.13 10.27
CA GLU A 45 2.62 -14.63 10.62
C GLU A 45 1.50 -13.69 10.11
N SER A 46 1.68 -12.37 10.26
CA SER A 46 0.73 -11.38 9.74
C SER A 46 0.70 -11.38 8.21
N ILE A 47 1.86 -11.55 7.55
CA ILE A 47 1.91 -11.70 6.09
C ILE A 47 1.13 -12.94 5.65
N GLU A 48 1.35 -14.09 6.30
CA GLU A 48 0.68 -15.34 5.91
C GLU A 48 -0.84 -15.28 6.09
N GLN A 49 -1.33 -14.64 7.16
CA GLN A 49 -2.77 -14.42 7.36
C GLN A 49 -3.42 -13.65 6.20
N CYS A 50 -2.68 -12.75 5.54
CA CYS A 50 -3.16 -11.99 4.39
C CYS A 50 -2.90 -12.68 3.05
N VAL A 51 -1.73 -13.29 2.87
CA VAL A 51 -1.25 -13.82 1.58
C VAL A 51 -1.78 -15.21 1.28
N ALA A 52 -1.90 -16.08 2.30
CA ALA A 52 -2.41 -17.44 2.11
C ALA A 52 -3.81 -17.46 1.47
N PRO A 53 -4.83 -16.73 1.98
CA PRO A 53 -6.18 -16.73 1.40
C PRO A 53 -6.33 -15.87 0.14
N ALA A 54 -5.33 -15.06 -0.23
CA ALA A 54 -5.43 -14.17 -1.37
C ALA A 54 -5.44 -14.93 -2.71
N HIS A 55 -6.27 -14.49 -3.66
CA HIS A 55 -6.37 -15.07 -5.00
C HIS A 55 -5.29 -14.49 -5.95
N TYR A 56 -4.02 -14.72 -5.62
CA TYR A 56 -2.88 -14.35 -6.48
C TYR A 56 -2.08 -15.58 -6.90
N PRO A 57 -1.38 -15.54 -8.05
CA PRO A 57 -0.43 -16.60 -8.44
C PRO A 57 0.63 -16.83 -7.37
N GLN A 58 1.13 -18.07 -7.27
CA GLN A 58 2.12 -18.45 -6.25
C GLN A 58 3.39 -17.60 -6.29
N GLU A 59 3.87 -17.26 -7.49
CA GLU A 59 5.04 -16.39 -7.69
C GLU A 59 4.87 -15.02 -7.01
N VAL A 60 3.68 -14.41 -7.14
CA VAL A 60 3.37 -13.13 -6.50
C VAL A 60 3.35 -13.28 -4.97
N LYS A 61 2.82 -14.39 -4.46
CA LYS A 61 2.81 -14.68 -3.01
C LYS A 61 4.22 -14.82 -2.45
N GLU A 62 5.13 -15.45 -3.19
CA GLU A 62 6.54 -15.60 -2.80
C GLU A 62 7.28 -14.26 -2.81
N GLN A 63 7.01 -13.39 -3.78
CA GLN A 63 7.56 -12.03 -3.82
C GLN A 63 7.15 -11.22 -2.59
N VAL A 64 5.88 -11.29 -2.18
CA VAL A 64 5.38 -10.58 -0.99
C VAL A 64 6.09 -11.07 0.28
N ARG A 65 6.30 -12.39 0.45
CA ARG A 65 7.01 -12.97 1.60
C ARG A 65 8.47 -12.52 1.70
N ALA A 66 9.12 -12.31 0.55
CA ALA A 66 10.51 -11.85 0.46
C ALA A 66 10.67 -10.33 0.58
N THR A 67 9.57 -9.57 0.54
CA THR A 67 9.61 -8.11 0.50
C THR A 67 9.87 -7.52 1.89
N SER A 68 10.74 -6.50 1.95
CA SER A 68 11.03 -5.73 3.18
C SER A 68 10.40 -4.32 3.18
N ALA A 69 9.67 -3.97 2.12
CA ALA A 69 8.96 -2.71 1.98
C ALA A 69 7.47 -2.93 2.24
N ASN A 70 6.94 -2.33 3.30
CA ASN A 70 5.56 -2.52 3.73
C ASN A 70 4.85 -1.17 3.82
N ILE A 71 3.58 -1.12 3.42
CA ILE A 71 2.72 0.07 3.55
C ILE A 71 1.50 -0.32 4.38
N ILE A 72 1.22 0.50 5.39
CA ILE A 72 0.02 0.44 6.22
C ILE A 72 -0.89 1.60 5.82
N LEU A 73 -2.18 1.32 5.65
CA LEU A 73 -3.24 2.25 5.21
C LEU A 73 -4.31 2.42 6.29
#